data_AF-A0A966I766-F1
#
_entry.id   AF-A0A966I766-F1
#
_cell.length_a   1.000
_cell.length_b   1.000
_cell.length_c   1.000
_cell.angle_alpha   90.00
_cell.angle_beta   90.00
_cell.angle_gamma   90.00
#
_symmetry.space_group_name_H-M   'P 1'
#
loop_
_entity.id
_entity.type
_entity.pdbx_description
1 polymer ?
#
loop_
_entity_poly.entity_id
_entity_poly.type
_entity_poly.pdbx_seq_one_letter_code
_entity_poly.pdbx_strand_id
1 'polypeptide(L)' 'MFMRNTTARDWILRYIEMRHDINDPIEVLRIAQTADYIDQNSNVTVTGKLLFEFGMYDGVHKNNQHQFT' A
#
# COMPACT_ATOMS: atom_id res chain seq x y z
N MET A 1 5.77 9.02 -8.32
CA MET A 1 6.63 9.63 -7.27
C MET A 1 6.82 8.60 -6.17
N PHE A 2 7.97 7.92 -6.15
CA PHE A 2 8.30 6.98 -5.08
C PHE A 2 8.62 7.78 -3.82
N MET A 3 7.75 7.68 -2.82
CA MET A 3 7.98 8.34 -1.54
C MET A 3 9.04 7.55 -0.78
N ARG A 4 10.27 8.06 -0.80
CA ARG A 4 11.46 7.44 -0.18
C ARG A 4 11.38 7.21 1.35
N ASN A 5 10.27 7.58 2.01
CA ASN A 5 10.09 7.48 3.46
C ASN A 5 8.70 6.98 3.89
N THR A 6 7.92 6.34 3.01
CA THR A 6 6.58 5.86 3.37
C THR A 6 6.66 4.51 4.08
N THR A 7 6.04 4.40 5.26
CA THR A 7 5.95 3.11 5.97
C THR A 7 5.06 2.14 5.20
N ALA A 8 5.22 0.83 5.39
CA ALA A 8 4.35 -0.16 4.77
C ALA A 8 2.86 0.13 5.06
N ARG A 9 2.56 0.55 6.29
CA ARG A 9 1.21 0.94 6.71
C ARG A 9 0.66 2.10 5.89
N ASP A 10 1.40 3.21 5.80
CA ASP A 10 0.94 4.40 5.08
C ASP A 10 0.78 4.13 3.58
N TRP A 11 1.66 3.30 3.02
CA TRP A 11 1.56 2.87 1.64
C TRP A 11 0.29 2.04 1.40
N ILE A 12 -0.02 1.09 2.30
CA ILE A 12 -1.21 0.23 2.19
C ILE A 12 -2.49 1.08 2.28
N LEU A 13 -2.58 2.02 3.22
CA LEU A 13 -3.73 2.89 3.36
C LEU A 13 -3.93 3.73 2.09
N ARG A 14 -2.85 4.34 1.58
CA ARG A 14 -2.91 5.11 0.34
C ARG A 14 -3.23 4.27 -0.89
N TYR A 15 -2.75 3.03 -0.94
CA TYR A 15 -3.10 2.09 -2.00
C TYR A 15 -4.61 1.81 -2.02
N ILE A 16 -5.22 1.64 -0.85
CA ILE A 16 -6.68 1.42 -0.72
C ILE A 16 -7.45 2.68 -1.10
N GLU A 17 -7.06 3.85 -0.58
CA GLU A 17 -7.64 5.16 -0.94
C GLU A 17 -7.70 5.32 -2.46
N MET A 18 -6.57 5.11 -3.14
CA MET A 18 -6.48 5.27 -4.60
C MET A 18 -7.21 4.17 -5.38
N ARG A 19 -7.20 2.92 -4.89
CA ARG A 19 -7.84 1.79 -5.57
C ARG A 19 -9.36 1.87 -5.51
N HIS A 20 -9.89 2.39 -4.42
CA HIS A 20 -11.33 2.43 -4.16
C HIS A 20 -11.95 3.83 -4.29
N ASP A 21 -11.14 4.87 -4.54
CA ASP A 21 -11.56 6.29 -4.59
C ASP A 21 -12.28 6.73 -3.30
N ILE A 22 -11.69 6.36 -2.16
CA ILE A 22 -12.23 6.62 -0.82
C ILE A 22 -11.40 7.70 -0.14
N ASN A 23 -12.07 8.74 0.37
CA ASN A 23 -11.46 9.84 1.12
C ASN A 23 -11.73 9.77 2.63
N ASP A 24 -12.50 8.79 3.11
CA ASP A 24 -12.75 8.56 4.55
C ASP A 24 -11.68 7.63 5.16
N PRO A 25 -10.80 8.14 6.04
CA PRO A 25 -9.73 7.34 6.66
C PRO A 25 -10.24 6.16 7.48
N ILE A 26 -11.44 6.27 8.08
CA ILE A 26 -12.03 5.20 8.90
C ILE A 26 -12.44 4.04 7.99
N GLU A 27 -13.05 4.35 6.84
CA GLU A 27 -13.45 3.34 5.87
C GLU A 27 -12.23 2.66 5.25
N VAL A 28 -11.18 3.42 4.92
CA VAL A 28 -9.90 2.89 4.42
C VAL A 28 -9.29 1.92 5.42
N LEU A 29 -9.21 2.30 6.70
CA LEU A 29 -8.69 1.42 7.75
C LEU A 29 -9.54 0.17 7.90
N ARG A 30 -10.87 0.29 7.85
CA ARG A 30 -11.80 -0.84 7.93
C ARG A 30 -11.57 -1.82 6.78
N ILE A 31 -11.36 -1.34 5.55
CA ILE A 31 -11.05 -2.18 4.40
C ILE A 31 -9.70 -2.86 4.59
N ALA A 32 -8.67 -2.12 5.03
CA ALA A 32 -7.36 -2.68 5.32
C ALA A 32 -7.41 -3.81 6.36
N GLN A 33 -8.24 -3.66 7.39
CA GLN A 33 -8.46 -4.67 8.41
C GLN A 33 -9.29 -5.86 7.92
N THR A 34 -10.33 -5.60 7.13
CA THR A 34 -11.17 -6.65 6.54
C THR A 34 -10.36 -7.54 5.58
N ALA A 35 -9.40 -6.96 4.87
CA ALA A 35 -8.49 -7.66 3.97
C ALA A 35 -7.26 -8.27 4.66
N ASP A 36 -7.19 -8.22 6.00
CA ASP A 36 -6.05 -8.69 6.79
C ASP A 36 -4.72 -8.02 6.42
N TYR A 37 -4.70 -6.81 5.87
CA TYR A 37 -3.44 -6.08 5.62
C TYR A 37 -2.92 -5.38 6.87
N ILE A 38 -3.84 -4.95 7.73
CA ILE A 38 -3.59 -4.28 9.01
C ILE A 38 -4.42 -4.98 10.09
N ASP A 39 -3.85 -5.23 11.26
CA ASP A 39 -4.57 -5.86 12.37
C ASP A 39 -5.44 -4.86 13.15
N GLN A 40 -6.15 -5.36 14.17
CA GLN A 40 -7.00 -4.53 15.05
C GLN A 40 -6.19 -3.49 15.84
N ASN A 41 -4.89 -3.71 16.03
CA ASN A 41 -3.97 -2.81 16.73
C ASN A 41 -3.27 -1.84 15.77
N SER A 42 -3.71 -1.76 14.50
CA SER A 42 -3.11 -0.94 13.46
C SER A 42 -1.68 -1.33 13.06
N ASN A 43 -1.24 -2.55 13.36
CA ASN A 43 0.03 -3.10 12.89
C ASN A 43 -0.11 -3.76 11.53
N VAL A 44 0.97 -3.74 10.73
CA VAL A 44 1.00 -4.44 9.43
C VAL A 44 1.16 -5.93 9.66
N THR A 45 0.24 -6.72 9.10
CA THR A 45 0.25 -8.18 9.16
C THR A 45 1.28 -8.78 8.19
N VAL A 46 1.37 -10.12 8.14
CA VAL A 46 2.17 -10.80 7.10
C VAL A 46 1.59 -10.54 5.70
N THR A 47 0.26 -10.61 5.56
CA THR A 47 -0.44 -10.34 4.29
C THR A 47 -0.17 -8.90 3.81
N GLY A 48 -0.22 -7.92 4.71
CA GLY A 48 0.09 -6.53 4.40
C GLY A 48 1.54 -6.31 3.97
N LYS A 49 2.50 -7.00 4.62
CA LYS A 49 3.92 -6.95 4.23
C LYS A 49 4.12 -7.49 2.81
N LEU A 50 3.50 -8.63 2.48
CA LEU A 50 3.58 -9.20 1.13
C LEU A 50 3.00 -8.25 0.08
N LEU A 51 1.84 -7.65 0.34
CA LEU A 51 1.23 -6.66 -0.55
C LEU A 51 2.18 -5.47 -0.80
N PHE A 52 2.79 -4.94 0.27
CA PHE A 52 3.74 -3.84 0.17
C PHE A 52 4.97 -4.23 -0.67
N GLU A 53 5.56 -5.40 -0.43
CA GLU A 53 6.72 -5.90 -1.19
C GLU A 53 6.39 -6.06 -2.69
N PHE A 54 5.22 -6.63 -3.03
CA PHE A 54 4.77 -6.75 -4.42
C PHE A 54 4.56 -5.37 -5.07
N GLY A 55 3.93 -4.44 -4.36
CA GLY A 55 3.70 -3.07 -4.86
C GLY A 55 5.01 -2.32 -5.13
N MET A 56 6.01 -2.53 -4.27
CA MET A 56 7.35 -1.97 -4.47
C MET A 56 8.06 -2.62 -5.67
N TYR A 57 7.95 -3.94 -5.83
CA TYR A 57 8.53 -4.65 -6.97
C TYR A 57 7.96 -4.17 -8.31
N ASP A 58 6.63 -4.07 -8.45
CA ASP A 58 5.98 -3.59 -9.67
C ASP A 58 6.39 -2.15 -10.01
N GLY A 59 6.43 -1.27 -9.00
CA GLY A 59 6.85 0.10 -9.23
C GLY A 59 8.33 0.23 -9.64
N VAL A 60 9.24 -0.61 -9.12
CA VAL A 60 10.66 -0.63 -9.53
C VAL A 60 10.77 -1.06 -11.00
N HIS A 61 10.01 -2.06 -11.42
CA HIS A 61 10.01 -2.53 -12.81
C HIS A 61 9.48 -1.46 -13.77
N LYS A 62 8.39 -0.77 -13.41
CA LYS A 62 7.82 0.33 -14.20
C LYS A 62 8.73 1.54 -14.31
N ASN A 63 9.54 1.83 -13.28
CA ASN A 63 10.51 2.92 -13.31
C ASN A 63 11.71 2.58 -14.20
N ASN A 64 12.18 1.34 -14.19
CA ASN A 64 13.31 0.91 -15.03
C ASN A 64 12.94 0.85 -16.51
N GLN A 65 11.68 0.57 -16.87
CA GLN A 65 11.22 0.61 -18.26
C GLN A 65 11.20 2.02 -18.87
N HIS A 66 11.03 3.06 -18.06
CA HIS A 66 11.05 4.46 -18.53
C HIS A 66 12.46 5.06 -18.64
N GLN A 67 13.51 4.35 -18.22
CA GLN A 67 14.89 4.84 -18.34
C GLN A 67 15.62 4.41 -19.63
N PHE A 68 14.99 3.54 -20.44
CA PHE A 68 15.58 3.02 -21.69
C PHE A 68 14.82 3.43 -22.95
N THR A 69 13.91 4.41 -22.86
CA THR A 69 13.20 5.04 -23.99
C THR A 69 13.56 6.51 -24.06
#